data_AF-A0A7K5RPK1-F1
#
_entry.id   AF-A0A7K5RPK1-F1
#
_cell.length_a   1.000
_cell.length_b   1.000
_cell.length_c   1.000
_cell.angle_alpha   90.00
_cell.angle_beta   90.00
_cell.angle_gamma   90.00
#
_symmetry.space_group_name_H-M   'P 1'
#
loop_
_entity.id
_entity.type
_entity.pdbx_description
1 polymer ?
#
loop_
_entity_poly.entity_id
_entity_poly.type
_entity_poly.pdbx_seq_one_letter_code
_entity_poly.pdbx_strand_id
1 'polypeptide(L)'
;ARRETQKLRFGQWLLNAISSGSYRGLCWIDPARTTFRVPWKHNARKDITSSDVEVFKVGGMSVTSSDLEILKVDRGPHANPPAPPGLGKGSEDPAKWKTNFRCALSSTHMFKLEDDHSKLGDDPHKVF
;
A
#
# COMPACT_ATOMS: atom_id res chain seq x y z
N ALA A 1 10.17 6.93 18.53
CA ALA A 1 9.38 8.05 17.96
C ALA A 1 9.02 7.82 16.48
N ARG A 2 9.96 7.95 15.52
CA ARG A 2 9.65 7.99 14.07
C ARG A 2 8.97 6.73 13.49
N ARG A 3 9.35 5.52 13.94
CA ARG A 3 8.71 4.26 13.51
C ARG A 3 7.30 4.07 14.10
N GLU A 4 7.02 4.62 15.27
CA GLU A 4 5.69 4.50 15.92
C GLU A 4 4.65 5.33 15.16
N THR A 5 5.01 6.55 14.76
CA THR A 5 4.16 7.46 13.97
C THR A 5 3.80 6.85 12.61
N GLN A 6 4.73 6.12 11.99
CA GLN A 6 4.47 5.44 10.70
C GLN A 6 3.50 4.26 10.83
N LYS A 7 3.57 3.47 11.92
CA LYS A 7 2.62 2.37 12.19
C LYS A 7 1.19 2.90 12.36
N LEU A 8 1.02 3.95 13.16
CA LEU A 8 -0.27 4.58 13.40
C LEU A 8 -0.85 5.17 12.11
N ARG A 9 -0.01 5.75 11.24
CA ARG A 9 -0.46 6.29 9.95
C ARG A 9 -0.93 5.22 8.97
N PHE A 10 -0.20 4.10 8.84
CA PHE A 10 -0.65 3.00 7.97
C PHE A 10 -1.93 2.34 8.50
N GLY A 11 -2.00 2.04 9.81
CA GLY A 11 -3.18 1.44 10.41
C GLY A 11 -4.43 2.30 10.24
N GLN A 12 -4.33 3.60 10.55
CA GLN A 12 -5.46 4.53 10.38
C GLN A 12 -5.84 4.70 8.90
N TRP A 13 -4.85 4.77 8.01
CA TRP A 13 -5.11 4.83 6.57
C TRP A 13 -5.87 3.58 6.09
N LEU A 14 -5.45 2.39 6.53
CA LEU A 14 -6.08 1.14 6.13
C LEU A 14 -7.54 1.07 6.61
N LEU A 15 -7.81 1.43 7.86
CA LEU A 15 -9.18 1.48 8.40
C LEU A 15 -10.09 2.44 7.62
N ASN A 16 -9.55 3.62 7.24
CA ASN A 16 -10.28 4.58 6.42
C ASN A 16 -10.51 4.05 5.00
N ALA A 17 -9.52 3.39 4.39
CA ALA A 17 -9.62 2.80 3.06
C ALA A 17 -10.65 1.66 3.01
N ILE A 18 -10.72 0.83 4.06
CA ILE A 18 -11.76 -0.21 4.18
C ILE A 18 -13.14 0.44 4.33
N SER A 19 -13.24 1.48 5.16
CA SER A 19 -14.51 2.16 5.44
C SER A 19 -15.02 3.00 4.26
N SER A 20 -14.15 3.44 3.35
CA SER A 20 -14.54 4.18 2.16
C SER A 20 -15.20 3.31 1.09
N GLY A 21 -14.98 1.98 1.13
CA GLY A 21 -15.49 1.05 0.12
C GLY A 21 -14.96 1.29 -1.29
N SER A 22 -13.87 2.06 -1.44
CA SER A 22 -13.35 2.48 -2.75
C SER A 22 -12.55 1.39 -3.46
N TYR A 23 -12.10 0.38 -2.73
CA TYR A 23 -11.23 -0.68 -3.24
C TYR A 23 -11.99 -1.99 -3.31
N ARG A 24 -12.08 -2.59 -4.51
CA ARG A 24 -12.78 -3.87 -4.71
C ARG A 24 -12.19 -4.95 -3.80
N GLY A 25 -13.05 -5.61 -3.03
CA GLY A 25 -12.67 -6.73 -2.17
C GLY A 25 -11.95 -6.35 -0.88
N LEU A 26 -11.67 -5.06 -0.65
CA LEU A 26 -11.20 -4.53 0.63
C LEU A 26 -12.41 -3.97 1.39
N CYS A 27 -12.93 -4.73 2.34
CA CYS A 27 -14.12 -4.34 3.09
C CYS A 27 -14.19 -5.00 4.47
N TRP A 28 -15.02 -4.41 5.33
CA TRP A 28 -15.50 -5.04 6.56
C TRP A 28 -16.35 -6.26 6.20
N ILE A 29 -16.14 -7.37 6.90
CA ILE A 29 -16.94 -8.60 6.73
C ILE A 29 -17.95 -8.81 7.85
N ASP A 30 -17.87 -8.00 8.90
CA ASP A 30 -18.78 -7.98 10.02
C ASP A 30 -19.35 -6.56 10.25
N PRO A 31 -20.57 -6.44 10.82
CA PRO A 31 -21.19 -5.15 11.07
C PRO A 31 -20.55 -4.35 12.23
N ALA A 32 -19.85 -5.01 13.16
CA ALA A 32 -19.14 -4.38 14.27
C ALA A 32 -17.81 -3.74 13.83
N ARG A 33 -17.39 -3.94 12.57
CA ARG A 33 -16.15 -3.40 11.98
C ARG A 33 -14.92 -3.80 12.79
N THR A 34 -14.86 -5.07 13.14
CA THR A 34 -13.73 -5.67 13.87
C THR A 34 -12.89 -6.57 12.98
N THR A 35 -13.49 -7.10 11.91
CA THR A 35 -12.91 -8.08 11.01
C THR A 35 -13.06 -7.59 9.57
N PHE A 36 -11.97 -7.62 8.83
CA PHE A 36 -11.95 -7.16 7.44
C PHE A 36 -11.19 -8.13 6.55
N ARG A 37 -11.48 -8.05 5.26
CA ARG A 37 -10.75 -8.80 4.24
C ARG A 37 -9.89 -7.89 3.40
N VAL A 38 -8.74 -8.41 2.97
CA VAL A 38 -7.84 -7.77 2.00
C VAL A 38 -7.72 -8.66 0.77
N PRO A 39 -7.97 -8.15 -0.46
CA PRO A 39 -7.78 -8.94 -1.68
C PRO A 39 -6.30 -9.31 -1.81
N TRP A 40 -5.99 -10.56 -2.15
CA TRP A 40 -4.62 -11.09 -2.11
C TRP A 40 -4.18 -11.83 -3.38
N LYS A 41 -4.76 -11.48 -4.52
CA LYS A 41 -4.51 -12.09 -5.83
C LYS A 41 -3.02 -12.19 -6.19
N HIS A 42 -2.57 -13.34 -6.68
CA HIS A 42 -1.18 -13.59 -7.05
C HIS A 42 -0.77 -12.81 -8.31
N ASN A 43 0.32 -12.02 -8.24
CA ASN A 43 0.81 -11.21 -9.37
C ASN A 43 1.19 -12.03 -10.62
N ALA A 44 1.40 -13.34 -10.49
CA ALA A 44 1.67 -14.24 -11.62
C ALA A 44 0.42 -14.61 -12.43
N ARG A 45 -0.78 -14.26 -11.95
CA ARG A 45 -2.04 -14.48 -12.68
C ARG A 45 -2.14 -13.54 -13.87
N LYS A 46 -2.60 -14.04 -15.01
CA LYS A 46 -2.74 -13.28 -16.27
C LYS A 46 -3.89 -12.26 -16.23
N ASP A 47 -4.84 -12.45 -15.32
CA ASP A 47 -6.05 -11.64 -15.14
C ASP A 47 -5.91 -10.56 -14.05
N ILE A 48 -4.69 -10.19 -13.66
CA ILE A 48 -4.45 -9.05 -12.76
C ILE A 48 -4.79 -7.74 -13.49
N THR A 49 -5.61 -6.91 -12.85
CA THR A 49 -6.04 -5.59 -13.34
C THR A 49 -5.46 -4.47 -12.49
N SER A 50 -5.54 -3.22 -12.98
CA SER A 50 -5.14 -2.03 -12.21
C SER A 50 -5.89 -1.92 -10.87
N SER A 51 -7.16 -2.33 -10.82
CA SER A 51 -7.97 -2.32 -9.59
C SER A 51 -7.46 -3.32 -8.54
N ASP A 52 -6.87 -4.45 -8.97
CA ASP A 52 -6.30 -5.44 -8.06
C ASP A 52 -5.04 -4.93 -7.33
N VAL A 53 -4.36 -3.92 -7.90
CA VAL A 53 -3.08 -3.41 -7.37
C VAL A 53 -3.19 -2.03 -6.71
N GLU A 54 -4.34 -1.37 -6.85
CA GLU A 54 -4.53 0.02 -6.44
C GLU A 54 -4.40 0.22 -4.92
N VAL A 55 -4.97 -0.69 -4.13
CA VAL A 55 -4.82 -0.67 -2.66
C VAL A 55 -3.36 -0.79 -2.23
N PHE A 56 -2.57 -1.60 -2.95
CA PHE A 56 -1.15 -1.77 -2.66
C PHE A 56 -0.34 -0.56 -3.07
N LYS A 57 -0.73 0.12 -4.17
CA LYS A 57 -0.09 1.36 -4.63
C LYS A 57 -0.25 2.46 -3.58
N VAL A 58 -1.48 2.75 -3.16
CA VAL A 58 -1.78 3.84 -2.22
C VAL A 58 -1.25 3.52 -0.81
N GLY A 59 -1.43 2.29 -0.33
CA GLY A 59 -0.89 1.86 0.95
C GLY A 59 0.65 1.81 0.96
N GLY A 60 1.25 1.40 -0.16
CA GLY A 60 2.69 1.42 -0.38
C GLY A 60 3.27 2.83 -0.44
N MET A 61 2.55 3.79 -1.02
CA MET A 61 2.94 5.20 -1.02
C MET A 61 2.84 5.84 0.37
N SER A 62 1.84 5.47 1.17
CA SER A 62 1.69 5.97 2.55
C SER A 62 2.90 5.64 3.42
N VAL A 63 3.60 4.53 3.15
CA VAL A 63 4.85 4.17 3.84
C VAL A 63 6.10 4.80 3.23
N THR A 64 6.12 5.16 1.94
CA THR A 64 7.30 5.75 1.28
C THR A 64 7.28 7.28 1.20
N SER A 65 6.12 7.92 1.35
CA SER A 65 5.99 9.37 1.12
C SER A 65 6.70 10.25 2.16
N SER A 66 7.19 9.66 3.27
CA SER A 66 8.04 10.39 4.23
C SER A 66 9.54 10.37 3.91
N ASP A 67 9.97 9.70 2.83
CA ASP A 67 11.37 9.71 2.36
C ASP A 67 11.63 10.74 1.25
N LEU A 68 10.59 11.39 0.72
CA LEU A 68 10.69 12.36 -0.37
C LEU A 68 10.94 13.83 0.07
N GLU A 69 11.12 14.09 1.37
CA GLU A 69 11.50 15.42 1.88
C GLU A 69 13.00 15.57 2.25
N ILE A 70 13.82 14.50 2.20
CA ILE A 70 15.26 14.55 2.58
C ILE A 70 16.19 14.46 1.36
N LEU A 71 15.75 14.92 0.19
CA LEU A 71 16.62 15.24 -0.95
C LEU A 71 16.36 16.67 -1.47
N LYS A 72 16.04 17.60 -0.58
CA LYS A 72 16.36 19.02 -0.75
C LYS A 72 17.64 19.32 0.05
N VAL A 73 18.73 18.63 -0.24
CA VAL A 73 20.05 18.99 0.29
C VAL A 73 20.81 19.74 -0.80
N ASP A 74 20.98 21.03 -0.54
CA ASP A 74 22.07 21.90 -0.97
C ASP A 74 22.67 21.68 -2.37
N ARG A 75 22.27 22.52 -3.34
CA ARG A 75 23.25 23.11 -4.27
C ARG A 75 22.96 24.59 -4.47
N GLY A 76 23.94 25.39 -4.08
CA GLY A 76 23.96 26.84 -4.22
C GLY A 76 23.99 27.34 -5.67
N PRO A 77 24.05 28.68 -5.84
CA PRO A 77 23.65 29.34 -7.07
C PRO A 77 24.82 29.50 -8.03
N HIS A 78 25.02 28.56 -8.97
CA HIS A 78 25.62 28.94 -10.26
C HIS A 78 25.41 27.89 -11.37
N ALA A 79 24.85 28.38 -12.48
CA ALA A 79 25.03 27.97 -13.87
C ALA A 79 24.34 26.69 -14.40
N ASN A 80 23.34 27.00 -15.25
CA ASN A 80 22.67 26.27 -16.33
C ASN A 80 21.66 25.16 -15.96
N PRO A 81 20.37 25.30 -16.37
CA PRO A 81 19.36 24.30 -16.09
C PRO A 81 19.62 23.05 -16.95
N PRO A 82 19.83 21.87 -16.36
CA PRO A 82 19.57 20.66 -17.12
C PRO A 82 18.08 20.65 -17.46
N ALA A 83 17.78 20.36 -18.73
CA ALA A 83 16.42 20.20 -19.25
C ALA A 83 15.50 19.49 -18.24
N PRO A 84 14.20 19.85 -18.15
CA PRO A 84 13.30 19.23 -17.19
C PRO A 84 13.48 17.72 -17.30
N PRO A 85 13.94 17.02 -16.25
CA PRO A 85 14.05 15.58 -16.32
C PRO A 85 12.64 15.11 -16.56
N GLY A 86 12.41 14.61 -17.79
CA GLY A 86 11.15 14.07 -18.22
C GLY A 86 10.65 13.20 -17.09
N LEU A 87 9.51 13.63 -16.54
CA LEU A 87 8.86 13.14 -15.33
C LEU A 87 9.26 11.69 -15.14
N GLY A 88 10.25 11.47 -14.27
CA GLY A 88 10.87 10.17 -14.11
C GLY A 88 9.76 9.20 -13.79
N LYS A 89 9.37 8.42 -14.81
CA LYS A 89 8.40 7.35 -14.69
C LYS A 89 9.13 6.27 -13.91
N GLY A 90 9.29 6.52 -12.61
CA GLY A 90 9.81 5.54 -11.67
C GLY A 90 9.01 4.29 -11.93
N SER A 91 9.69 3.22 -12.32
CA SER A 91 9.10 1.92 -12.54
C SER A 91 8.37 1.52 -11.26
N GLU A 92 7.08 1.81 -11.30
CA GLU A 92 6.11 1.65 -10.24
C GLU A 92 5.73 0.15 -10.24
N ASP A 93 6.64 -0.68 -9.73
CA ASP A 93 6.51 -2.14 -9.79
C ASP A 93 5.39 -2.62 -8.86
N PRO A 94 4.31 -3.24 -9.38
CA PRO A 94 3.22 -3.76 -8.55
C PRO A 94 3.68 -4.79 -7.50
N ALA A 95 4.78 -5.48 -7.78
CA ALA A 95 5.43 -6.38 -6.84
C ALA A 95 6.02 -5.64 -5.62
N LYS A 96 6.62 -4.46 -5.81
CA LYS A 96 7.15 -3.63 -4.73
C LYS A 96 6.03 -3.09 -3.86
N TRP A 97 4.95 -2.62 -4.46
CA TRP A 97 3.77 -2.13 -3.74
C TRP A 97 3.17 -3.19 -2.81
N LYS A 98 2.94 -4.40 -3.33
CA LYS A 98 2.42 -5.51 -2.54
C LYS A 98 3.38 -5.91 -1.42
N THR A 99 4.68 -5.86 -1.68
CA THR A 99 5.73 -6.12 -0.66
C THR A 99 5.68 -5.07 0.45
N ASN A 100 5.67 -3.78 0.10
CA ASN A 100 5.60 -2.68 1.06
C ASN A 100 4.32 -2.75 1.90
N PHE A 101 3.18 -2.99 1.26
CA PHE A 101 1.90 -3.18 1.95
C PHE A 101 1.96 -4.33 2.95
N ARG A 102 2.48 -5.50 2.54
CA ARG A 102 2.63 -6.66 3.43
C ARG A 102 3.53 -6.35 4.62
N CYS A 103 4.67 -5.70 4.39
CA CYS A 103 5.59 -5.32 5.46
C CYS A 103 4.95 -4.30 6.41
N ALA A 104 4.21 -3.32 5.90
CA ALA A 104 3.50 -2.34 6.71
C ALA A 104 2.45 -3.01 7.59
N LEU A 105 1.61 -3.85 6.99
CA LEU A 105 0.56 -4.61 7.66
C LEU A 105 1.13 -5.46 8.79
N SER A 106 2.18 -6.24 8.53
CA SER A 106 2.82 -7.08 9.54
C SER A 106 3.51 -6.28 10.64
N SER A 107 4.09 -5.11 10.30
CA SER A 107 4.83 -4.29 11.26
C SER A 107 3.93 -3.53 12.23
N THR A 108 2.67 -3.29 11.88
CA THR A 108 1.73 -2.59 12.78
C THR A 108 1.41 -3.39 14.04
N HIS A 109 1.38 -4.73 13.96
CA HIS A 109 0.87 -5.64 15.00
C HIS A 109 -0.58 -5.33 15.43
N MET A 110 -1.31 -4.49 14.69
CA MET A 110 -2.69 -4.10 14.98
C MET A 110 -3.71 -5.11 14.46
N PHE A 111 -3.34 -5.84 13.40
CA PHE A 111 -4.22 -6.73 12.66
C PHE A 111 -3.65 -8.14 12.68
N LYS A 112 -4.46 -9.12 13.07
CA LYS A 112 -4.04 -10.51 13.18
C LYS A 112 -4.68 -11.29 12.05
N LEU A 113 -3.88 -12.02 11.28
CA LEU A 113 -4.43 -12.90 10.25
C LEU A 113 -5.30 -13.98 10.91
N GLU A 114 -6.60 -13.96 10.63
CA GLU A 114 -7.55 -14.98 11.08
C GLU A 114 -7.66 -16.12 10.06
N ASP A 115 -7.74 -15.78 8.76
CA ASP A 115 -7.88 -16.78 7.70
C ASP A 115 -7.13 -16.43 6.40
N ASP A 116 -6.56 -17.44 5.75
CA ASP A 116 -5.79 -17.33 4.50
C ASP A 116 -6.55 -17.98 3.33
N HIS A 117 -7.35 -17.16 2.64
CA HIS A 117 -8.09 -17.54 1.44
C HIS A 117 -7.31 -17.20 0.16
N SER A 118 -6.01 -16.90 0.28
CA SER A 118 -5.21 -16.35 -0.83
C SER A 118 -4.98 -17.33 -1.99
N LYS A 119 -5.24 -18.62 -1.74
CA LYS A 119 -5.15 -19.72 -2.71
C LYS A 119 -6.47 -20.02 -3.42
N LEU A 120 -7.58 -19.39 -3.03
CA LEU A 120 -8.88 -19.62 -3.66
C LEU A 120 -8.89 -19.15 -5.14
N GLY A 121 -9.69 -19.86 -5.94
CA GLY A 121 -9.74 -19.70 -7.39
C GLY A 121 -10.28 -18.34 -7.82
N ASP A 122 -11.51 -18.03 -7.43
CA ASP A 122 -12.23 -16.85 -7.95
C ASP A 122 -11.96 -15.58 -7.11
N ASP A 123 -11.91 -15.73 -5.78
CA ASP A 123 -11.85 -14.62 -4.83
C ASP A 123 -10.70 -14.79 -3.80
N PRO A 124 -9.43 -14.68 -4.23
CA PRO A 124 -8.29 -14.84 -3.32
C PRO A 124 -8.17 -13.65 -2.37
N HIS A 125 -8.32 -13.88 -1.07
CA HIS A 125 -8.26 -12.84 -0.04
C HIS A 125 -7.64 -13.33 1.28
N LYS A 126 -7.42 -12.42 2.23
CA LYS A 126 -6.98 -12.73 3.59
C LYS A 126 -7.87 -12.00 4.58
N VAL A 127 -8.25 -12.66 5.66
CA VAL A 127 -9.09 -12.10 6.72
C VAL A 127 -8.23 -11.72 7.91
N PHE A 128 -8.43 -10.50 8.42
CA PHE A 128 -7.69 -9.91 9.52
C PHE A 128 -8.61 -9.30 10.58
#